data_AF-D8R5U8-F1
#
_entry.id   AF-D8R5U8-F1
#
_cell.length_a   1.000
_cell.length_b   1.000
_cell.length_c   1.000
_cell.angle_alpha   90.00
_cell.angle_beta   90.00
_cell.angle_gamma   90.00
#
_symmetry.space_group_name_H-M   'P 1'
#
loop_
_entity.id
_entity.type
_entity.pdbx_description
1 polymer ?
#
loop_
_entity_poly.entity_id
_entity_poly.type
_entity_poly.pdbx_seq_one_letter_code
_entity_poly.pdbx_strand_id
1 'polypeptide(L)'
;ENSKPPEPPKQDYIHVRARRGQATDSHSLAERVRREKISERMKFLQDLVPGCSKVTGKAVMLDEIINYVQSLQRQVEFLSMKLAAVNPRLDINLDGLLTKEV
;
A
#
# COMPACT_ATOMS: atom_id res chain seq x y z
N GLU A 1 48.09 14.10 13.84
CA GLU A 1 47.53 15.19 13.02
C GLU A 1 46.19 14.75 12.47
N ASN A 2 45.11 15.47 12.77
CA ASN A 2 43.76 15.10 12.31
C ASN A 2 43.32 16.13 11.27
N SER A 3 43.59 15.85 10.00
CA SER A 3 43.29 16.73 8.87
C SER A 3 41.81 16.63 8.51
N LYS A 4 41.01 17.58 9.03
CA LYS A 4 39.64 17.82 8.56
C LYS A 4 39.71 18.21 7.06
N PRO A 5 38.97 17.54 6.16
CA PRO A 5 38.98 17.88 4.74
C PRO A 5 38.50 19.34 4.53
N PRO A 6 39.02 20.04 3.51
CA PRO A 6 38.72 21.46 3.29
C PRO A 6 37.22 21.63 3.05
N GLU A 7 36.58 22.44 3.90
CA GLU A 7 35.18 22.83 3.71
C GLU A 7 35.06 23.59 2.37
N PRO A 8 34.11 23.20 1.49
CA PRO A 8 33.92 23.87 0.21
C PRO A 8 33.61 25.36 0.43
N PRO A 9 34.03 26.24 -0.49
CA PRO A 9 33.82 27.67 -0.35
C PRO A 9 32.34 27.96 -0.12
N LYS A 10 32.04 28.75 0.94
CA LYS A 10 30.71 29.26 1.26
C LYS A 10 30.32 30.26 0.16
N GLN A 11 29.90 29.74 -0.98
CA GLN A 11 29.18 30.53 -1.98
C GLN A 11 27.84 30.90 -1.35
N ASP A 12 27.45 32.17 -1.45
CA ASP A 12 26.15 32.66 -1.02
C ASP A 12 25.07 32.04 -1.92
N TYR A 13 24.73 30.78 -1.64
CA TYR A 13 23.63 30.10 -2.31
C TYR A 13 22.33 30.77 -1.88
N ILE A 14 21.67 31.45 -2.82
CA ILE A 14 20.31 31.91 -2.60
C ILE A 14 19.45 30.64 -2.49
N HIS A 15 19.00 30.34 -1.27
CA HIS A 15 18.07 29.25 -1.02
C HIS A 15 16.66 29.62 -1.50
N VAL A 16 16.47 29.58 -2.81
CA VAL A 16 15.14 29.61 -3.43
C VAL A 16 14.58 28.20 -3.52
N ARG A 17 13.29 28.07 -3.22
CA ARG A 17 12.56 26.80 -3.41
C ARG A 17 12.66 26.36 -4.86
N ALA A 18 13.20 25.16 -5.11
CA ALA A 18 13.17 24.55 -6.43
C ALA A 18 11.72 24.43 -6.94
N ARG A 19 11.49 24.69 -8.23
CA ARG A 19 10.14 24.51 -8.79
C ARG A 19 9.74 23.03 -8.72
N ARG A 20 8.43 22.77 -8.72
CA ARG A 20 7.91 21.40 -8.73
C ARG A 20 8.58 20.62 -9.85
N GLY A 21 9.23 19.51 -9.51
CA GLY A 21 9.90 18.66 -10.47
C GLY A 21 11.39 18.92 -10.68
N GLN A 22 11.94 20.05 -10.20
CA GLN A 22 13.30 20.50 -10.51
C GLN A 22 14.36 20.21 -9.44
N ALA A 23 13.98 19.57 -8.32
CA ALA A 23 14.97 19.12 -7.36
C ALA A 23 15.86 18.04 -7.99
N THR A 24 17.17 18.29 -8.01
CA THR A 24 18.20 17.41 -8.60
C THR A 24 19.03 16.67 -7.55
N ASP A 25 18.82 16.94 -6.26
CA ASP A 25 19.49 16.20 -5.20
C ASP A 25 18.99 14.75 -5.12
N SER A 26 19.90 13.84 -4.77
CA SER A 26 19.62 12.40 -4.75
C SER A 26 18.49 12.02 -3.78
N HIS A 27 18.38 12.73 -2.65
CA HIS A 27 17.36 12.49 -1.65
C HIS A 27 15.95 12.83 -2.17
N SER A 28 15.77 14.00 -2.79
CA SER A 28 14.52 14.42 -3.41
C SER A 28 14.10 13.52 -4.57
N LEU A 29 15.06 13.05 -5.38
CA LEU A 29 14.79 12.10 -6.45
C LEU A 29 14.28 10.76 -5.90
N ALA A 30 14.95 10.22 -4.88
CA ALA A 30 14.55 8.97 -4.25
C ALA A 30 13.13 9.05 -3.63
N GLU A 31 12.84 10.13 -2.90
CA GLU A 31 11.52 10.33 -2.30
C GLU A 31 10.41 10.50 -3.35
N ARG A 32 10.72 11.10 -4.51
CA ARG A 32 9.75 11.17 -5.61
C ARG A 32 9.38 9.78 -6.12
N VAL A 33 10.38 8.95 -6.41
CA VAL A 33 10.16 7.56 -6.86
C VAL A 33 9.35 6.77 -5.82
N ARG A 34 9.62 6.99 -4.52
CA ARG A 34 8.84 6.38 -3.43
C ARG A 34 7.36 6.79 -3.48
N ARG A 35 7.08 8.09 -3.68
CA ARG A 35 5.70 8.62 -3.78
C ARG A 35 4.97 8.16 -5.03
N GLU A 36 5.67 8.02 -6.15
CA GLU A 36 5.11 7.47 -7.39
C GLU A 36 4.70 6.02 -7.18
N LYS A 37 5.59 5.18 -6.63
CA LYS A 37 5.27 3.78 -6.28
C LYS A 37 4.09 3.65 -5.33
N ILE A 38 3.96 4.53 -4.34
CA ILE A 38 2.79 4.55 -3.44
C ILE A 38 1.53 4.92 -4.21
N SER A 39 1.60 5.93 -5.09
CA SER A 39 0.45 6.38 -5.89
C SER A 39 -0.03 5.31 -6.86
N GLU A 40 0.88 4.57 -7.50
CA GLU A 40 0.57 3.44 -8.36
C GLU A 40 -0.16 2.32 -7.59
N ARG A 41 0.35 1.96 -6.40
CA ARG A 41 -0.29 0.96 -5.54
C ARG A 41 -1.68 1.41 -5.07
N MET A 42 -1.85 2.68 -4.73
CA MET A 42 -3.16 3.22 -4.35
C MET A 42 -4.16 3.14 -5.51
N LYS A 43 -3.73 3.46 -6.73
CA LYS A 43 -4.57 3.34 -7.92
C LYS A 43 -4.94 1.88 -8.20
N PHE A 44 -3.97 0.97 -8.11
CA PHE A 44 -4.23 -0.46 -8.28
C PHE A 44 -5.26 -0.98 -7.26
N LEU A 45 -5.15 -0.59 -5.99
CA LEU A 45 -6.15 -0.94 -4.97
C LEU A 45 -7.53 -0.38 -5.31
N GLN A 46 -7.61 0.86 -5.78
CA GLN A 46 -8.86 1.48 -6.19
C GLN A 46 -9.54 0.74 -7.36
N ASP A 47 -8.75 0.24 -8.31
CA ASP A 47 -9.26 -0.48 -9.49
C ASP A 47 -9.79 -1.89 -9.14
N LEU A 48 -9.31 -2.49 -8.04
CA LEU A 48 -9.76 -3.81 -7.57
C LEU A 48 -11.09 -3.77 -6.81
N VAL A 49 -11.43 -2.65 -6.19
CA VAL A 49 -12.59 -2.56 -5.30
C VAL A 49 -13.80 -1.96 -6.02
N PRO A 50 -14.92 -2.69 -6.11
CA PRO A 50 -16.14 -2.18 -6.74
C PRO A 50 -16.60 -0.86 -6.10
N GLY A 51 -16.91 0.14 -6.94
CA GLY A 51 -17.39 1.45 -6.47
C GLY A 51 -16.32 2.41 -5.93
N CYS A 52 -15.08 1.94 -5.73
CA CYS A 52 -13.99 2.76 -5.16
C CYS A 52 -13.50 3.88 -6.10
N SER A 53 -13.72 3.75 -7.41
CA SER A 53 -13.36 4.76 -8.42
C SER A 53 -14.03 6.13 -8.22
N LYS A 54 -15.17 6.17 -7.53
CA LYS A 54 -15.93 7.40 -7.24
C LYS A 54 -15.57 8.03 -5.90
N VAL A 55 -14.80 7.32 -5.07
CA VAL A 55 -14.44 7.79 -3.72
C VAL A 55 -13.37 8.87 -3.82
N THR A 56 -13.66 10.01 -3.23
CA THR A 56 -12.71 11.13 -3.15
C THR A 56 -12.03 11.12 -1.79
N GLY A 57 -10.70 11.14 -1.80
CA GLY A 57 -9.88 11.17 -0.58
C GLY A 57 -9.28 9.81 -0.22
N LYS A 58 -8.00 9.81 0.17
CA LYS A 58 -7.23 8.58 0.42
C LYS A 58 -7.68 7.82 1.67
N ALA A 59 -8.09 8.51 2.72
CA ALA A 59 -8.54 7.85 3.96
C ALA A 59 -9.83 7.06 3.71
N VAL A 60 -10.86 7.73 3.20
CA VAL A 60 -12.15 7.10 2.88
C VAL A 60 -11.98 5.96 1.85
N MET A 61 -11.14 6.14 0.83
CA MET A 61 -10.81 5.07 -0.12
C MET A 61 -10.29 3.80 0.58
N LEU A 62 -9.36 3.96 1.54
CA LEU A 62 -8.79 2.85 2.28
C LEU A 62 -9.82 2.20 3.21
N ASP A 63 -10.71 2.97 3.83
CA ASP A 63 -11.80 2.44 4.66
C ASP A 63 -12.74 1.56 3.82
N GLU A 64 -13.12 2.02 2.61
CA GLU A 64 -13.93 1.23 1.67
C GLU A 64 -13.22 -0.07 1.24
N ILE A 65 -11.91 -0.01 1.00
CA ILE A 65 -11.11 -1.20 0.68
C ILE A 65 -11.13 -2.21 1.83
N ILE A 66 -10.94 -1.75 3.08
CA ILE A 66 -10.98 -2.60 4.28
C ILE A 66 -12.36 -3.25 4.42
N ASN A 67 -13.43 -2.47 4.24
CA ASN A 67 -14.80 -2.98 4.30
C ASN A 67 -15.06 -4.05 3.24
N TYR A 68 -14.54 -3.87 2.02
CA TYR A 68 -14.67 -4.84 0.95
C TYR A 68 -13.95 -6.16 1.30
N VAL A 69 -12.72 -6.11 1.80
CA VAL A 69 -11.97 -7.30 2.24
C VAL A 69 -12.72 -8.06 3.33
N GLN A 70 -13.24 -7.37 4.36
CA GLN A 70 -14.04 -7.99 5.41
C GLN A 70 -15.32 -8.63 4.86
N SER A 71 -15.97 -8.00 3.88
CA SER A 71 -17.15 -8.57 3.23
C SER A 71 -16.84 -9.86 2.47
N LEU A 72 -15.67 -9.94 1.82
CA LEU A 72 -15.21 -11.13 1.12
C LEU A 72 -14.88 -12.26 2.11
N GLN A 73 -14.21 -11.95 3.22
CA GLN A 73 -13.93 -12.93 4.28
C GLN A 73 -15.22 -13.56 4.82
N ARG A 74 -16.24 -12.74 5.13
CA ARG A 74 -17.55 -13.23 5.57
C ARG A 74 -18.25 -14.09 4.50
N GLN A 75 -18.14 -13.73 3.23
CA GLN A 75 -18.70 -14.53 2.13
C GLN A 75 -18.02 -15.90 2.02
N VAL A 76 -16.69 -15.95 2.15
CA VAL A 76 -15.94 -17.21 2.16
C VAL A 76 -16.37 -18.09 3.33
N GLU A 77 -16.44 -17.55 4.54
CA GLU A 77 -16.90 -18.28 5.74
C GLU A 77 -18.31 -18.84 5.54
N PHE A 78 -19.24 -18.01 5.07
CA PHE A 78 -20.61 -18.42 4.81
C PHE A 78 -20.71 -19.54 3.78
N LEU A 79 -19.96 -19.45 2.68
CA LEU A 79 -19.93 -20.48 1.64
C LEU A 79 -19.31 -21.78 2.15
N SER A 80 -18.24 -21.70 2.95
CA SER A 80 -17.63 -22.87 3.61
C SER A 80 -18.65 -23.58 4.51
N MET A 81 -19.40 -22.85 5.33
CA MET A 81 -20.45 -23.42 6.18
C MET A 81 -21.57 -24.07 5.35
N LYS A 82 -22.02 -23.44 4.25
CA LYS A 82 -23.01 -24.05 3.36
C LYS A 82 -22.48 -25.31 2.69
N LEU A 83 -21.22 -25.32 2.29
CA LEU A 83 -20.61 -26.50 1.67
C LEU A 83 -20.50 -27.66 2.66
N ALA A 84 -20.10 -27.39 3.91
CA ALA A 84 -20.06 -28.39 4.98
C ALA A 84 -21.46 -28.98 5.26
N ALA A 85 -22.50 -28.14 5.28
CA ALA A 85 -23.87 -28.59 5.45
C ALA A 85 -24.36 -29.49 4.30
N VAL A 86 -23.87 -29.29 3.07
CA VAL A 86 -24.24 -30.09 1.89
C VAL A 86 -23.34 -31.33 1.72
N ASN A 87 -22.10 -31.30 2.20
CA ASN A 87 -21.15 -32.40 2.11
C ASN A 87 -20.25 -32.51 3.37
N PRO A 88 -20.73 -33.16 4.45
CA PRO A 88 -20.02 -33.23 5.73
C PRO A 88 -18.71 -34.05 5.69
N ARG A 89 -18.38 -34.70 4.57
CA ARG A 89 -17.11 -35.44 4.42
C ARG A 89 -15.92 -34.57 4.04
N LEU A 90 -16.13 -33.35 3.52
CA LEU A 90 -15.06 -32.45 3.10
C LEU A 90 -14.53 -31.56 4.24
N ASP A 91 -15.30 -31.44 5.33
CA ASP A 91 -15.05 -30.54 6.46
C ASP A 91 -13.72 -30.83 7.19
N ILE A 92 -13.39 -32.12 7.37
CA ILE A 92 -12.21 -32.57 8.14
C ILE A 92 -10.87 -32.17 7.50
N ASN A 93 -10.85 -31.86 6.19
CA ASN A 93 -9.60 -31.53 5.48
C ASN A 93 -9.29 -30.03 5.38
N LEU A 94 -10.28 -29.14 5.54
CA LEU A 94 -10.09 -27.70 5.30
C LEU A 94 -9.49 -26.98 6.52
N ASP A 95 -9.91 -27.35 7.73
CA ASP A 95 -9.39 -26.78 8.98
C ASP A 95 -7.88 -26.99 9.16
N GLY A 96 -7.35 -28.12 8.67
CA GLY A 96 -5.92 -28.43 8.70
C GLY A 96 -5.07 -27.65 7.68
N LEU A 97 -5.71 -27.03 6.67
CA LEU A 97 -5.03 -26.23 5.64
C LEU A 97 -4.95 -24.75 6.04
N LEU A 98 -6.01 -24.21 6.66
CA LEU A 98 -6.07 -22.80 7.09
C LEU A 98 -5.25 -22.51 8.36
N THR A 99 -4.96 -23.52 9.18
CA THR A 99 -4.17 -23.37 10.41
C THR A 99 -2.66 -23.39 10.19
N LYS A 100 -2.18 -23.61 8.95
CA LYS A 100 -0.75 -23.69 8.61
C LYS A 100 -0.20 -22.40 7.96
N GLU A 101 -0.51 -21.23 8.49
CA GLU A 101 0.30 -20.02 8.25
C GLU A 101 0.36 -19.16 9.53
N VAL A 102 1.41 -19.36 10.33
CA VAL A 102 1.96 -18.43 11.34
C VAL A 102 3.45 -18.29 11.06
#